data_AF-A0A0F9AXI5-F1
#
_entry.id   AF-A0A0F9AXI5-F1
#
_cell.length_a   1.000
_cell.length_b   1.000
_cell.length_c   1.000
_cell.angle_alpha   90.00
_cell.angle_beta   90.00
_cell.angle_gamma   90.00
#
_symmetry.space_group_name_H-M   'P 1'
#
loop_
_entity.id
_entity.type
_entity.pdbx_description
1 polymer ?
#
loop_
_entity_poly.entity_id
_entity_poly.type
_entity_poly.pdbx_seq_one_letter_code
_entity_poly.pdbx_strand_id
1 'polypeptide(L)' 'MRKTANFKKGQRVLYVPLHAQGDIKHQDCERGVVSSTNDRVVFVKYDNQMCIMATGDEPYTAQATEPDDLTLLHGGS' A
#
# COMPACT_ATOMS: atom_id res chain seq x y z
N MET A 1 -6.78 11.66 -15.16
CA MET A 1 -6.21 12.20 -13.90
C MET A 1 -5.26 11.16 -13.33
N ARG A 2 -4.07 11.55 -12.84
CA ARG A 2 -3.11 10.59 -12.27
C ARG A 2 -3.57 10.20 -10.86
N LYS A 3 -4.05 8.96 -10.67
CA LYS A 3 -4.52 8.44 -9.37
C LYS A 3 -3.40 8.44 -8.32
N THR A 4 -2.13 8.29 -8.74
CA THR A 4 -0.93 8.42 -7.88
C THR A 4 -0.82 9.77 -7.16
N ALA A 5 -1.34 10.86 -7.74
CA ALA A 5 -1.30 12.20 -7.15
C ALA A 5 -2.16 12.33 -5.87
N ASN A 6 -3.11 11.41 -5.67
CA ASN A 6 -3.94 11.38 -4.47
C ASN A 6 -3.21 10.76 -3.26
N PHE A 7 -2.09 10.08 -3.49
CA PHE A 7 -1.31 9.41 -2.45
C PHE A 7 -0.14 10.29 -2.00
N LYS A 8 0.01 10.41 -0.69
CA LYS A 8 1.09 11.15 -0.02
C LYS A 8 1.81 10.23 0.95
N LYS A 9 3.13 10.43 1.08
CA LYS A 9 3.94 9.76 2.09
C LYS A 9 3.30 9.87 3.48
N GLY A 10 3.20 8.75 4.19
CA GLY A 10 2.60 8.65 5.51
C GLY A 10 1.10 8.32 5.52
N GLN A 11 0.42 8.33 4.36
CA GLN A 11 -0.99 7.93 4.31
C GLN A 11 -1.16 6.42 4.45
N ARG A 12 -2.21 6.01 5.15
CA ARG A 12 -2.64 4.62 5.22
C ARG A 12 -3.41 4.23 3.97
N VAL A 13 -3.06 3.07 3.44
CA VAL A 13 -3.68 2.49 2.25
C VAL A 13 -4.03 1.04 2.50
N LEU A 14 -5.00 0.56 1.74
CA LEU A 14 -5.38 -0.83 1.64
C LEU A 14 -5.13 -1.29 0.21
N TYR A 15 -4.31 -2.31 0.05
CA TYR A 15 -4.18 -3.05 -1.20
C TYR A 15 -5.34 -4.03 -1.32
N VAL A 16 -6.02 -3.97 -2.47
CA VAL A 16 -7.13 -4.84 -2.83
C VAL A 16 -6.69 -5.58 -4.08
N PRO A 17 -6.33 -6.87 -3.98
CA PRO A 17 -5.88 -7.61 -5.14
C PRO A 17 -7.03 -7.80 -6.14
N LEU A 18 -6.69 -7.93 -7.42
CA LEU A 18 -7.66 -8.08 -8.50
C LEU A 18 -8.67 -9.23 -8.25
N HIS A 19 -8.21 -10.35 -7.67
CA HIS A 19 -9.07 -11.49 -7.36
C HIS A 19 -10.08 -11.24 -6.23
N ALA A 20 -9.85 -10.23 -5.39
CA ALA A 20 -10.82 -9.78 -4.41
C ALA A 20 -11.99 -9.00 -5.06
N GLN A 21 -11.91 -8.67 -6.36
CA GLN A 21 -12.96 -7.96 -7.11
C GLN A 21 -13.44 -6.66 -6.44
N GLY A 22 -12.53 -5.96 -5.74
CA GLY A 22 -12.86 -4.74 -4.98
C GLY A 22 -13.35 -4.98 -3.55
N ASP A 23 -13.36 -6.21 -3.06
CA ASP A 23 -13.72 -6.53 -1.68
C ASP A 23 -12.62 -6.09 -0.70
N ILE A 24 -12.82 -4.92 -0.10
CA ILE A 24 -11.93 -4.36 0.93
C ILE A 24 -11.88 -5.18 2.23
N LYS A 25 -12.74 -6.19 2.38
CA LYS A 25 -12.75 -7.10 3.53
C LYS A 25 -12.13 -8.47 3.21
N HIS A 26 -11.59 -8.64 2.01
CA HIS A 26 -10.94 -9.89 1.61
C HIS A 26 -9.73 -10.18 2.52
N GLN A 27 -9.51 -11.45 2.84
CA GLN A 27 -8.39 -11.86 3.70
C GLN A 27 -7.02 -11.53 3.09
N ASP A 28 -6.94 -11.48 1.76
CA ASP A 28 -5.74 -11.11 1.01
C ASP A 28 -5.57 -9.60 0.84
N CYS A 29 -6.49 -8.78 1.39
CA CYS A 29 -6.29 -7.34 1.42
C CYS A 29 -5.21 -6.99 2.43
N GLU A 30 -4.25 -6.18 2.01
CA GLU A 30 -3.09 -5.86 2.83
C GLU A 30 -3.05 -4.37 3.17
N ARG A 31 -2.90 -4.07 4.46
CA ARG A 31 -2.77 -2.70 4.94
C ARG A 31 -1.32 -2.27 4.87
N GLY A 32 -1.11 -1.00 4.52
CA GLY A 32 0.22 -0.43 4.46
C GLY A 32 0.23 1.07 4.62
N VAL A 33 1.44 1.62 4.61
CA VAL A 33 1.68 3.06 4.62
C VAL A 33 2.45 3.46 3.37
N VAL A 34 2.03 4.54 2.73
CA VAL A 34 2.72 5.08 1.56
C VAL A 34 4.10 5.59 2.00
N SER A 35 5.15 5.04 1.40
CA SER A 35 6.52 5.50 1.60
C SER A 35 6.85 6.65 0.66
N SER A 36 6.52 6.49 -0.62
CA SER A 36 6.78 7.44 -1.70
C SER A 36 5.84 7.17 -2.88
N THR A 37 5.77 8.08 -3.84
CA THR A 37 5.00 7.92 -5.08
C THR A 37 5.85 8.37 -6.26
N ASN A 38 5.59 7.81 -7.43
CA ASN A 38 6.08 8.35 -8.70
C ASN A 38 4.92 8.48 -9.71
N ASP A 39 5.21 8.82 -10.96
CA ASP A 39 4.19 9.03 -11.99
C ASP A 39 3.39 7.77 -12.36
N ARG A 40 3.89 6.57 -12.02
CA ARG A 40 3.34 5.27 -12.45
C ARG A 40 2.81 4.42 -11.29
N VAL A 41 3.51 4.42 -10.16
CA VAL A 41 3.30 3.50 -9.03
C VAL A 41 3.39 4.24 -7.69
N VAL A 42 2.80 3.61 -6.68
CA VAL A 42 2.85 4.02 -5.27
C VAL A 42 3.72 3.00 -4.54
N PHE A 43 4.75 3.48 -3.85
CA PHE A 43 5.60 2.63 -3.02
C PHE A 43 4.96 2.51 -1.64
N VAL A 44 4.47 1.32 -1.29
CA VAL A 44 3.76 1.03 -0.04
C VAL A 44 4.58 0.11 0.84
N LYS A 45 4.63 0.41 2.13
CA LYS A 45 5.21 -0.44 3.17
C LYS A 45 4.07 -1.19 3.84
N TYR A 46 3.93 -2.47 3.56
CA TYR A 46 2.83 -3.28 4.06
C TYR A 46 3.10 -3.81 5.47
N ASP A 47 2.07 -3.81 6.32
CA ASP A 47 2.18 -4.19 7.74
C ASP A 47 2.55 -5.68 7.90
N ASN A 48 2.04 -6.56 7.03
CA ASN A 48 2.33 -8.00 7.07
C ASN A 48 3.79 -8.31 6.68
N GLN A 49 4.35 -7.57 5.73
CA GLN A 49 5.74 -7.71 5.34
C GLN A 49 6.71 -7.18 6.41
N MET A 50 6.28 -6.26 7.29
CA MET A 50 7.09 -5.82 8.43
C MET A 50 7.41 -6.94 9.43
N CYS A 51 6.57 -7.98 9.52
CA CYS A 51 6.82 -9.09 10.45
C CYS A 51 7.84 -10.13 9.95
N ILE A 52 8.16 -10.15 8.66
CA ILE A 52 8.91 -11.28 8.06
C ILE A 52 10.43 -11.04 8.06
N MET A 53 10.90 -9.81 8.28
CA MET A 53 12.33 -9.47 8.15
C MET A 53 12.96 -9.09 9.49
N ALA A 54 13.14 -10.08 10.37
CA ALA A 54 13.91 -9.96 11.62
C ALA A 54 15.42 -10.27 11.43
N THR A 55 15.93 -10.34 10.21
CA THR A 55 17.29 -10.80 9.90
C THR A 55 18.08 -9.78 9.08
N GLY A 56 18.67 -8.81 9.76
CA GLY A 56 20.01 -8.25 9.48
C GLY A 56 20.24 -7.38 8.23
N ASP A 57 19.44 -7.45 7.17
CA ASP A 57 19.63 -6.67 5.94
C ASP A 57 18.44 -5.71 5.72
N GLU A 58 18.76 -4.51 5.23
CA GLU A 58 17.98 -3.27 5.29
C GLU A 58 16.42 -3.40 5.30
N PRO A 59 15.73 -2.98 6.37
CA PRO A 59 14.40 -3.51 6.72
C PRO A 59 13.19 -2.84 6.02
N TYR A 60 13.33 -2.23 4.83
CA TYR A 60 12.28 -1.31 4.36
C TYR A 60 12.15 -1.10 2.85
N THR A 61 12.16 -2.17 2.06
CA THR A 61 11.81 -2.04 0.63
C THR A 61 10.31 -1.85 0.48
N ALA A 62 9.89 -0.59 0.30
CA ALA A 62 8.51 -0.30 -0.07
C ALA A 62 8.19 -0.97 -1.42
N GLN A 63 7.07 -1.69 -1.48
CA GLN A 63 6.67 -2.42 -2.68
C GLN A 63 5.95 -1.47 -3.65
N ALA A 64 6.41 -1.47 -4.91
CA ALA A 64 5.79 -0.72 -5.99
C ALA A 64 4.43 -1.35 -6.33
N THR A 65 3.35 -0.60 -6.12
CA THR A 65 1.98 -1.05 -6.33
C THR A 65 1.25 -0.09 -7.25
N GLU A 66 0.38 -0.63 -8.10
CA GLU A 66 -0.44 0.22 -8.96
C GLU A 66 -1.42 1.04 -8.11
N PRO A 67 -1.63 2.32 -8.44
CA PRO A 67 -2.58 3.15 -7.71
C PRO A 67 -4.03 2.66 -7.86
N ASP A 68 -4.31 1.77 -8.82
CA ASP A 68 -5.66 1.29 -9.05
C ASP A 68 -6.10 0.25 -8.00
N ASP A 69 -5.17 -0.62 -7.62
CA ASP A 69 -5.33 -1.63 -6.56
C ASP A 69 -5.25 -1.04 -5.14
N LEU A 70 -5.02 0.27 -5.01
CA LEU A 70 -4.88 0.94 -3.72
C LEU A 70 -6.12 1.78 -3.39
N THR A 71 -6.63 1.55 -2.19
CA THR A 71 -7.68 2.36 -1.57
C THR A 71 -7.10 3.17 -0.42
N LEU A 72 -7.33 4.49 -0.42
CA LEU A 72 -6.95 5.36 0.69
C LEU A 72 -7.84 5.07 1.91
N LEU A 73 -7.22 4.68 3.02
CA LEU A 73 -7.90 4.59 4.30
C LEU A 73 -7.91 6.00 4.91
N HIS A 74 -8.98 6.76 4.69
CA HIS A 74 -9.18 8.01 5.43
C HIS A 74 -9.34 7.63 6.91
N GLY A 75 -8.35 7.98 7.73
CA GLY A 75 -8.56 8.09 9.16
C GLY A 75 -9.67 9.12 9.36
N GLY A 76 -10.81 8.65 9.88
CA GLY A 76 -11.95 9.51 10.15
C GLY A 76 -11.52 10.73 10.97
N SER A 77 -12.06 11.87 10.53
CA SER A 77 -12.06 13.15 11.24
C SER A 77 -12.57 13.03 12.67
#